data_AF-A0A937BA04-F1
#
_entry.id   AF-A0A937BA04-F1
#
_cell.length_a   1.000
_cell.length_b   1.000
_cell.length_c   1.000
_cell.angle_alpha   90.00
_cell.angle_beta   90.00
_cell.angle_gamma   90.00
#
_symmetry.space_group_name_H-M   'P 1'
#
loop_
_entity.id
_entity.type
_entity.pdbx_description
1 polymer ?
#
loop_
_entity_poly.entity_id
_entity_poly.type
_entity_poly.pdbx_seq_one_letter_code
_entity_poly.pdbx_strand_id
1 'polypeptide(L)'
;MALMLIEGFNILSSWLFGWLGEKYPKRLLLGAIYLLRSLALALFFMFPPTPLSVVLFGVAMGTLWLGVIPLVNGLVVQIFGLRFLSTLTGIAFLSHQAGSFLGAWGGGYLFDLMGSYDLAWKIGVLIGLIAGTMQLLMNDRPTDRVLAAQASPA
;
A
#
# COMPACT_ATOMS: atom_id res chain seq x y z
N MET A 1 19.01 -11.24 -5.17
CA MET A 1 19.48 -10.01 -4.49
C MET A 1 18.33 -9.03 -4.20
N ALA A 2 17.57 -8.57 -5.22
CA ALA A 2 16.45 -7.64 -5.00
C ALA A 2 15.39 -8.16 -4.00
N LEU A 3 14.96 -9.43 -4.12
CA LEU A 3 14.02 -10.04 -3.18
C LEU A 3 14.55 -10.05 -1.74
N MET A 4 15.85 -10.31 -1.53
CA MET A 4 16.47 -10.27 -0.20
C MET A 4 16.46 -8.86 0.39
N LEU A 5 16.70 -7.83 -0.43
CA LEU A 5 16.60 -6.43 0.01
C LEU A 5 15.16 -6.06 0.35
N ILE A 6 14.19 -6.48 -0.48
CA ILE A 6 12.77 -6.24 -0.21
C ILE A 6 12.38 -6.84 1.15
N GLU A 7 12.71 -8.11 1.38
CA GLU A 7 12.39 -8.79 2.64
C GLU A 7 13.17 -8.22 3.85
N GLY A 8 14.42 -7.81 3.66
CA GLY A 8 15.21 -7.20 4.73
C GLY A 8 14.65 -5.85 5.20
N PHE A 9 14.20 -5.01 4.25
CA PHE A 9 13.65 -3.70 4.56
C PHE A 9 12.18 -3.74 5.04
N ASN A 10 11.48 -4.87 4.89
CA ASN A 10 10.09 -5.03 5.30
C ASN A 10 9.86 -4.83 6.81
N ILE A 11 10.80 -5.28 7.64
CA ILE A 11 10.75 -5.08 9.10
C ILE A 11 10.90 -3.60 9.42
N LEU A 12 11.90 -2.95 8.82
CA LEU A 12 12.16 -1.51 8.99
C LEU A 12 10.98 -0.68 8.51
N SER A 13 10.35 -1.07 7.39
CA SER A 13 9.15 -0.46 6.84
C SER A 13 8.00 -0.46 7.86
N SER A 14 7.69 -1.63 8.40
CA SER A 14 6.57 -1.80 9.35
C SER A 14 6.80 -0.99 10.62
N TRP A 15 8.02 -1.00 11.15
CA TRP A 15 8.38 -0.20 12.32
C TRP A 15 8.32 1.31 12.03
N LEU A 16 8.95 1.76 10.94
CA LEU A 16 9.02 3.17 10.54
C LEU A 16 7.62 3.76 10.34
N PHE A 17 6.78 3.09 9.57
CA PHE A 17 5.43 3.58 9.27
C PHE A 17 4.46 3.40 10.43
N GLY A 18 4.69 2.43 11.32
CA GLY A 18 4.01 2.36 12.61
C GLY A 18 4.27 3.61 13.45
N TRP A 19 5.55 3.95 13.64
CA TRP A 19 5.97 5.15 14.38
C TRP A 19 5.53 6.46 13.72
N LEU A 20 5.66 6.58 12.39
CA LEU A 20 5.16 7.75 11.66
C LEU A 20 3.64 7.88 11.77
N GLY A 21 2.91 6.77 11.81
CA GLY A 21 1.44 6.75 11.93
C GLY A 21 0.90 7.27 13.27
N GLU A 22 1.75 7.37 14.29
CA GLU A 22 1.43 8.04 15.56
C GLU A 22 1.59 9.56 15.46
N LYS A 23 2.45 10.04 14.56
CA LYS A 23 2.84 11.46 14.46
C LYS A 23 2.15 12.21 13.32
N TYR A 24 1.84 11.51 12.24
CA TYR A 24 1.29 12.09 11.02
C TYR A 24 -0.05 11.45 10.64
N PRO A 25 -0.91 12.15 9.87
CA PRO A 25 -2.17 11.59 9.41
C PRO A 25 -1.95 10.31 8.58
N LYS A 26 -2.54 9.20 9.03
CA LYS A 26 -2.36 7.87 8.42
C LYS A 26 -2.79 7.84 6.96
N ARG A 27 -3.86 8.58 6.60
CA ARG A 27 -4.30 8.70 5.20
C ARG A 27 -3.23 9.31 4.29
N LEU A 28 -2.46 10.29 4.79
CA LEU A 28 -1.42 10.96 4.02
C LEU A 28 -0.21 10.05 3.83
N LEU A 29 0.19 9.33 4.89
CA LEU A 29 1.26 8.34 4.81
C LEU A 29 0.91 7.19 3.86
N LEU A 30 -0.31 6.65 3.93
CA LEU A 30 -0.77 5.59 3.01
C LEU A 30 -0.80 6.08 1.56
N GLY A 31 -1.36 7.26 1.32
CA GLY A 31 -1.39 7.85 -0.02
C GLY A 31 0.01 8.09 -0.57
N ALA A 32 0.94 8.61 0.26
CA ALA A 32 2.33 8.78 -0.11
C ALA A 32 3.01 7.44 -0.44
N ILE A 33 2.78 6.38 0.34
CA ILE A 33 3.31 5.05 0.04
C ILE A 33 2.84 4.57 -1.35
N TYR A 34 1.55 4.68 -1.65
CA TYR A 34 1.00 4.23 -2.92
C TYR A 34 1.54 5.04 -4.12
N LEU A 35 1.66 6.36 -3.97
CA LEU A 35 2.24 7.22 -5.01
C LEU A 35 3.73 6.92 -5.22
N LEU A 36 4.52 6.85 -4.14
CA LEU A 36 5.95 6.55 -4.22
C LEU A 36 6.21 5.16 -4.80
N ARG A 37 5.39 4.17 -4.44
CA ARG A 37 5.48 2.80 -4.98
C ARG A 37 5.20 2.80 -6.49
N SER A 38 4.18 3.52 -6.92
CA SER A 38 3.82 3.65 -8.33
C SER A 38 4.92 4.35 -9.13
N LEU A 39 5.51 5.40 -8.55
CA LEU A 39 6.64 6.11 -9.15
C LEU A 39 7.89 5.22 -9.24
N ALA A 40 8.20 4.46 -8.19
CA ALA A 40 9.31 3.52 -8.18
C ALA A 40 9.16 2.45 -9.27
N LEU A 41 7.96 1.89 -9.44
CA LEU A 41 7.63 0.96 -10.52
C LEU A 41 7.77 1.62 -11.90
N ALA A 42 7.20 2.81 -12.08
CA ALA A 42 7.28 3.53 -13.35
C ALA A 42 8.73 3.80 -13.75
N LEU A 43 9.54 4.32 -12.83
CA LEU A 43 10.95 4.61 -13.08
C LEU A 43 11.74 3.33 -13.38
N PHE A 44 11.51 2.25 -12.63
CA PHE A 44 12.27 1.01 -12.82
C PHE A 44 12.00 0.36 -14.19
N PHE A 45 10.73 0.35 -14.64
CA PHE A 45 10.36 -0.27 -15.92
C PHE A 45 10.51 0.66 -17.14
N MET A 46 10.75 1.95 -16.94
CA MET A 46 10.99 2.90 -18.04
C MET A 46 12.44 2.84 -18.57
N PHE A 47 13.38 2.33 -17.78
CA PHE A 47 14.79 2.22 -18.13
C PHE A 47 15.26 0.76 -18.11
N PRO A 48 16.28 0.39 -18.91
CA PRO A 48 16.89 -0.92 -18.82
C PRO A 48 17.43 -1.20 -17.41
N PRO A 49 17.24 -2.41 -16.87
CA PRO A 49 17.72 -2.74 -15.53
C PRO A 49 19.24 -2.76 -15.49
N THR A 50 19.80 -2.15 -14.44
CA THR A 50 21.23 -2.18 -14.11
C THR A 50 21.40 -2.73 -12.69
N PRO A 51 22.59 -3.23 -12.31
CA PRO A 51 22.81 -3.70 -10.93
C PRO A 51 22.45 -2.64 -9.88
N LEU A 52 22.78 -1.37 -10.14
CA LEU A 52 22.45 -0.26 -9.26
C LEU A 52 20.93 0.01 -9.21
N SER A 53 20.25 0.07 -10.36
CA SER A 53 18.81 0.35 -10.37
C SER A 53 18.01 -0.77 -9.70
N VAL A 54 18.44 -2.02 -9.82
CA VAL A 54 17.85 -3.17 -9.13
C VAL A 54 18.02 -3.08 -7.60
N VAL A 55 19.18 -2.63 -7.11
CA VAL A 55 19.40 -2.40 -5.68
C VAL A 55 18.52 -1.27 -5.16
N LEU A 56 18.53 -0.11 -5.84
CA LEU A 56 17.72 1.05 -5.44
C LEU A 56 16.23 0.72 -5.45
N PHE A 57 15.77 0.01 -6.48
CA PHE A 57 14.39 -0.47 -6.55
C PHE A 57 14.07 -1.44 -5.40
N GLY A 58 14.95 -2.40 -5.11
CA GLY A 58 14.75 -3.33 -3.99
C GLY A 58 14.63 -2.63 -2.64
N VAL A 59 15.50 -1.65 -2.36
CA VAL A 59 15.44 -0.84 -1.12
C VAL A 59 14.17 0.00 -1.06
N ALA A 60 13.83 0.70 -2.15
CA ALA A 60 12.64 1.53 -2.22
C ALA A 60 11.37 0.69 -2.02
N MET A 61 11.24 -0.40 -2.77
CA MET A 61 10.07 -1.28 -2.67
C MET A 61 9.98 -1.95 -1.31
N GLY A 62 11.08 -2.48 -0.75
CA GLY A 62 11.08 -3.07 0.60
C GLY A 62 10.69 -2.07 1.68
N THR A 63 11.20 -0.83 1.60
CA THR A 63 10.81 0.24 2.53
C THR A 63 9.35 0.61 2.39
N LEU A 64 8.77 0.51 1.19
CA LEU A 64 7.38 0.89 0.93
C LEU A 64 6.39 -0.26 1.04
N TRP A 65 6.81 -1.52 1.22
CA TRP A 65 5.95 -2.70 1.03
C TRP A 65 4.98 -2.95 2.19
N LEU A 66 5.49 -3.30 3.37
CA LEU A 66 4.68 -3.74 4.52
C LEU A 66 4.27 -2.63 5.48
N GLY A 67 4.85 -1.44 5.38
CA GLY A 67 4.49 -0.27 6.20
C GLY A 67 3.02 0.13 6.14
N VAL A 68 2.29 -0.34 5.12
CA VAL A 68 0.84 -0.15 5.01
C VAL A 68 0.05 -0.90 6.09
N ILE A 69 0.55 -2.02 6.62
CA ILE A 69 -0.16 -2.86 7.60
C ILE A 69 -0.49 -2.09 8.89
N PRO A 70 0.49 -1.52 9.62
CA PRO A 70 0.21 -0.77 10.84
C PRO A 70 -0.65 0.48 10.56
N LEU A 71 -0.47 1.12 9.41
CA LEU A 71 -1.25 2.30 9.03
C LEU A 71 -2.71 1.97 8.75
N VAL A 72 -3.00 0.90 7.99
CA VAL A 72 -4.37 0.44 7.71
C VAL A 72 -5.06 0.02 9.00
N ASN A 73 -4.40 -0.79 9.83
CA ASN A 73 -4.96 -1.21 11.12
C ASN A 73 -5.25 0.02 12.00
N GLY A 74 -4.31 0.95 12.11
CA GLY A 74 -4.48 2.19 12.86
C GLY A 74 -5.62 3.07 12.32
N LEU A 75 -5.81 3.10 11.00
CA LEU A 75 -6.88 3.86 10.34
C LEU A 75 -8.25 3.23 10.59
N VAL A 76 -8.36 1.89 10.54
CA VAL A 76 -9.58 1.17 10.91
C VAL A 76 -9.95 1.44 12.35
N VAL A 77 -8.98 1.38 13.27
CA VAL A 77 -9.21 1.71 14.69
C VAL A 77 -9.63 3.17 14.87
N GLN A 78 -8.98 4.11 14.17
CA GLN A 78 -9.33 5.53 14.24
C GLN A 78 -10.76 5.80 13.78
N ILE A 79 -11.19 5.20 12.66
CA ILE A 79 -12.48 5.50 12.04
C ILE A 79 -13.62 4.73 12.71
N PHE A 80 -13.40 3.43 12.95
CA PHE A 80 -14.43 2.47 13.33
C PHE A 80 -14.26 1.93 14.75
N GLY A 81 -13.18 2.24 15.46
CA GLY A 81 -12.87 1.68 16.78
C GLY A 81 -12.49 0.20 16.75
N LEU A 82 -12.27 -0.38 17.94
CA LEU A 82 -11.75 -1.76 18.08
C LEU A 82 -12.81 -2.86 17.85
N ARG A 83 -14.11 -2.56 18.04
CA ARG A 83 -15.19 -3.56 18.05
C ARG A 83 -15.24 -4.45 16.81
N PHE A 84 -14.99 -3.88 15.63
CA PHE A 84 -15.07 -4.59 14.35
C PHE A 84 -13.71 -4.63 13.63
N LEU A 85 -12.60 -4.40 14.36
CA LEU A 85 -11.27 -4.33 13.77
C LEU A 85 -10.97 -5.56 12.92
N SER A 86 -11.09 -6.76 13.49
CA SER A 86 -10.77 -8.01 12.79
C SER A 86 -11.66 -8.28 11.58
N THR A 87 -12.94 -7.90 11.63
CA THR A 87 -13.86 -8.08 10.50
C THR A 87 -13.52 -7.13 9.36
N LEU A 88 -13.29 -5.85 9.67
CA LEU A 88 -12.98 -4.83 8.67
C LEU A 88 -11.60 -5.06 8.04
N THR A 89 -10.59 -5.44 8.82
CA THR A 89 -9.28 -5.81 8.29
C THR A 89 -9.35 -7.10 7.49
N GLY A 90 -10.20 -8.06 7.89
CA GLY A 90 -10.46 -9.27 7.11
C GLY A 90 -11.10 -8.98 5.74
N ILE A 91 -12.09 -8.10 5.67
CA ILE A 91 -12.71 -7.67 4.41
C ILE A 91 -11.69 -6.92 3.53
N ALA A 92 -10.88 -6.05 4.13
CA ALA A 92 -9.80 -5.36 3.42
C ALA A 92 -8.77 -6.36 2.86
N PHE A 93 -8.39 -7.37 3.64
CA PHE A 93 -7.48 -8.42 3.20
C PHE A 93 -8.08 -9.27 2.08
N LEU A 94 -9.35 -9.66 2.17
CA LEU A 94 -10.03 -10.38 1.08
C LEU A 94 -10.04 -9.56 -0.21
N SER A 95 -10.33 -8.27 -0.12
CA SER A 95 -10.27 -7.33 -1.26
C SER A 95 -8.87 -7.25 -1.86
N HIS A 96 -7.84 -7.22 -1.02
CA HIS A 96 -6.44 -7.28 -1.44
C HIS A 96 -6.10 -8.59 -2.17
N GLN A 97 -6.59 -9.74 -1.67
CA GLN A 97 -6.36 -11.04 -2.34
C GLN A 97 -7.05 -11.11 -3.70
N ALA A 98 -8.28 -10.60 -3.81
CA ALA A 98 -8.97 -10.51 -5.09
C ALA A 98 -8.20 -9.63 -6.09
N GLY A 99 -7.71 -8.46 -5.65
CA GLY A 99 -6.85 -7.60 -6.46
C GLY A 99 -5.54 -8.28 -6.86
N SER A 100 -4.90 -9.01 -5.95
CA SER A 100 -3.65 -9.75 -6.23
C SER A 100 -3.87 -10.85 -7.26
N PHE A 101 -4.98 -11.58 -7.17
CA PHE A 101 -5.37 -12.57 -8.18
C PHE A 101 -5.58 -11.92 -9.54
N LEU A 102 -6.40 -10.86 -9.61
CA LEU A 102 -6.68 -10.16 -10.87
C LEU A 102 -5.42 -9.55 -11.48
N GLY A 103 -4.53 -9.00 -10.66
CA GLY A 103 -3.27 -8.43 -11.11
C GLY A 103 -2.31 -9.49 -11.70
N ALA A 104 -2.12 -10.60 -11.00
CA ALA A 104 -1.23 -11.67 -11.46
C ALA A 104 -1.80 -12.39 -12.69
N TRP A 105 -3.08 -12.78 -12.65
CA TRP A 105 -3.75 -13.45 -13.76
C TRP A 105 -3.88 -12.53 -14.98
N GLY A 106 -4.34 -11.29 -14.77
CA GLY A 106 -4.47 -10.29 -15.84
C GLY A 106 -3.12 -9.93 -16.46
N GLY A 107 -2.05 -9.85 -15.66
CA GLY A 107 -0.69 -9.66 -16.16
C GLY A 107 -0.23 -10.79 -17.08
N GLY A 108 -0.48 -12.05 -16.69
CA GLY A 108 -0.19 -13.22 -17.52
C GLY A 108 -1.02 -13.24 -18.81
N TYR A 109 -2.32 -12.97 -18.70
CA TYR A 109 -3.21 -12.90 -19.87
C TYR A 109 -2.77 -11.82 -20.88
N LEU A 110 -2.37 -10.64 -20.39
CA LEU A 110 -1.82 -9.58 -21.25
C LEU A 110 -0.50 -10.00 -21.92
N PHE A 111 0.35 -10.74 -21.19
CA PHE A 111 1.58 -11.29 -21.77
C PHE A 111 1.29 -12.29 -22.88
N ASP A 112 0.33 -13.21 -22.69
CA ASP A 112 -0.05 -14.19 -23.71
C ASP A 112 -0.56 -13.54 -25.00
N LEU A 113 -1.25 -12.39 -24.89
CA LEU A 113 -1.78 -11.65 -26.04
C LEU A 113 -0.73 -10.79 -26.76
N MET A 114 0.18 -10.16 -26.03
CA MET A 114 1.08 -9.12 -26.57
C MET A 114 2.56 -9.53 -26.61
N GLY A 115 2.92 -10.64 -25.96
CA GLY A 115 4.30 -11.08 -25.78
C GLY A 115 5.14 -10.18 -24.87
N SER A 116 4.53 -9.27 -24.11
CA SER A 116 5.22 -8.30 -23.23
C SER A 116 4.36 -7.90 -22.03
N TYR A 117 5.02 -7.56 -20.91
CA TYR A 117 4.39 -7.05 -19.70
C TYR A 117 4.22 -5.52 -19.67
N ASP A 118 4.68 -4.80 -20.70
CA ASP A 118 4.69 -3.32 -20.69
C ASP A 118 3.33 -2.70 -20.37
N LEU A 119 2.26 -3.22 -20.98
CA LEU A 119 0.91 -2.73 -20.70
C LEU A 119 0.46 -3.08 -19.28
N ALA A 120 0.78 -4.28 -18.79
CA ALA A 120 0.45 -4.69 -17.44
C ALA A 120 1.10 -3.78 -16.40
N TRP A 121 2.39 -3.42 -16.59
CA TRP A 121 3.08 -2.48 -15.71
C TRP A 121 2.48 -1.08 -15.77
N LYS A 122 2.15 -0.56 -16.96
CA LYS A 122 1.49 0.74 -17.11
C LYS A 122 0.15 0.79 -16.40
N ILE A 123 -0.66 -0.26 -16.53
CA ILE A 123 -1.94 -0.38 -15.82
C ILE A 123 -1.70 -0.42 -14.30
N GLY A 124 -0.74 -1.22 -13.83
CA GLY A 124 -0.39 -1.31 -12.41
C GLY A 124 0.03 0.04 -11.82
N VAL A 125 0.88 0.79 -12.53
CA VAL A 125 1.29 2.16 -12.15
C VAL A 125 0.07 3.08 -12.10
N LEU A 126 -0.79 3.06 -13.13
CA LEU A 126 -1.97 3.92 -13.19
C LEU A 126 -2.94 3.63 -12.03
N ILE A 127 -3.21 2.36 -11.74
CA ILE A 127 -4.06 1.95 -10.60
C ILE A 127 -3.45 2.45 -9.30
N GLY A 128 -2.14 2.27 -9.10
CA GLY A 128 -1.47 2.72 -7.89
C GLY A 128 -1.47 4.24 -7.70
N LEU A 129 -1.34 5.00 -8.79
CA LEU A 129 -1.45 6.47 -8.76
C LEU A 129 -2.87 6.90 -8.37
N ILE A 130 -3.89 6.32 -8.99
CA ILE A 130 -5.30 6.60 -8.67
C ILE A 130 -5.59 6.24 -7.20
N ALA A 131 -5.20 5.05 -6.77
CA ALA A 131 -5.38 4.59 -5.39
C ALA A 131 -4.67 5.51 -4.38
N GLY A 132 -3.44 5.93 -4.69
CA GLY A 132 -2.69 6.87 -3.86
C GLY A 132 -3.39 8.21 -3.74
N THR A 133 -3.85 8.80 -4.84
CA THR A 133 -4.61 10.05 -4.82
C THR A 133 -5.92 9.91 -4.06
N MET A 134 -6.70 8.85 -4.30
CA MET A 134 -7.93 8.59 -3.55
C MET A 134 -7.67 8.44 -2.06
N GLN A 135 -6.57 7.79 -1.68
CA GLN A 135 -6.16 7.62 -0.29
C GLN A 135 -5.78 8.94 0.38
N LEU A 136 -5.13 9.86 -0.34
CA LEU A 136 -4.83 11.22 0.15
C LEU A 136 -6.10 12.03 0.40
N LEU A 137 -7.09 11.90 -0.49
CA LEU A 137 -8.37 12.61 -0.43
C LEU A 137 -9.40 11.93 0.49
N MET A 138 -9.06 10.78 1.07
CA MET A 138 -9.96 9.99 1.88
C MET A 138 -10.37 10.73 3.16
N ASN A 139 -11.67 10.66 3.49
CA ASN A 139 -12.16 11.08 4.79
C ASN A 139 -11.77 10.06 5.86
N ASP A 140 -11.06 10.50 6.89
CA ASP A 140 -10.61 9.69 8.02
C ASP A 140 -11.26 10.12 9.35
N ARG A 141 -12.37 10.88 9.27
CA ARG A 141 -13.15 11.28 10.43
C ARG A 141 -13.75 10.05 11.13
N PRO A 142 -13.63 9.94 12.46
CA PRO A 142 -14.29 8.88 13.22
C PRO A 142 -15.80 8.87 13.01
N THR A 143 -16.38 7.67 12.99
CA THR A 143 -17.84 7.48 12.95
C THR A 143 -18.52 8.08 14.17
N ASP A 144 -19.79 8.50 14.05
CA ASP A 144 -20.56 9.09 15.16
C ASP A 144 -20.60 8.18 16.39
N ARG A 145 -20.61 6.86 16.17
CA ARG A 145 -20.50 5.87 17.25
C ARG A 145 -19.20 6.00 18.05
N VAL A 146 -18.07 6.20 17.38
CA VAL A 146 -16.77 6.39 18.02
C VAL A 146 -16.72 7.74 18.72
N LEU A 147 -17.22 8.80 18.08
CA LEU A 147 -17.30 10.14 18.67
C LEU A 147 -18.18 10.16 19.93
N ALA A 148 -19.36 9.51 19.89
CA ALA A 148 -20.25 9.40 21.04
C ALA A 148 -19.60 8.61 22.19
N ALA A 149 -18.88 7.53 21.90
CA ALA A 149 -18.17 6.76 22.90
C ALA A 149 -17.00 7.54 23.56
N GLN A 150 -16.40 8.50 22.84
CA GLN A 150 -15.38 9.39 23.39
C GLN A 150 -15.96 10.54 24.23
N ALA A 151 -17.19 10.97 23.91
CA ALA A 151 -17.86 12.08 24.57
C ALA A 151 -18.52 11.70 25.92
N SER A 152 -18.77 10.41 26.16
CA SER A 152 -19.27 9.91 27.43
C SER A 152 -18.10 9.64 28.39
N PRO A 153 -17.82 10.48 29.40
CA PRO A 153 -16.87 10.13 30.43
C PRO A 153 -17.42 8.92 31.20
N ALA A 154 -16.53 7.96 31.48
CA ALA A 154 -16.82 6.81 32.34
C ALA A 154 -17.17 7.26 33.77
#